data_AF-A0A131XPE7-F1
#
_entry.id   AF-A0A131XPE7-F1
#
_cell.length_a   1.000
_cell.length_b   1.000
_cell.length_c   1.000
_cell.angle_alpha   90.00
_cell.angle_beta   90.00
_cell.angle_gamma   90.00
#
_symmetry.space_group_name_H-M   'P 1'
#
loop_
_entity.id
_entity.type
_entity.pdbx_description
1 polymer ?
#
loop_
_entity_poly.entity_id
_entity_poly.type
_entity_poly.pdbx_seq_one_letter_code
_entity_poly.pdbx_strand_id
1 'polypeptide(L)'
;VEAGKAFLACHNSPAKDVANQLETKRLEKIAENRGRIGRIIDCIVFLGRQNIPLRGHRDFGALSLPEHDEASSPVNQGNFRELLRFLVQSGDKALQNHLEASSSRATYISSRTQNELIGCCGDEVLA
;
A
#
# COMPACT_ATOMS: atom_id res chain seq x y z
N VAL A 1 31.98 6.93 33.34
CA VAL A 1 32.87 6.45 32.24
C VAL A 1 32.07 5.97 31.03
N GLU A 2 30.96 5.26 31.23
CA GLU A 2 30.12 4.70 30.16
C GLU A 2 29.45 5.76 29.25
N ALA A 3 28.88 6.81 29.84
CA ALA A 3 28.27 7.91 29.08
C ALA A 3 29.26 8.63 28.14
N GLY A 4 30.53 8.78 28.55
CA GLY A 4 31.58 9.38 27.71
C GLY A 4 31.97 8.48 26.53
N LYS A 5 31.97 7.15 26.74
CA LYS A 5 32.17 6.18 25.65
C LYS A 5 31.01 6.20 24.65
N ALA A 6 29.77 6.32 25.15
CA ALA A 6 28.58 6.46 24.30
C ALA A 6 28.62 7.75 23.47
N PHE A 7 29.03 8.86 24.08
CA PHE A 7 29.20 10.15 23.37
C PHE A 7 30.24 10.05 22.25
N LEU A 8 31.43 9.52 22.52
CA LEU A 8 32.47 9.29 21.50
C LEU A 8 31.98 8.34 20.40
N ALA A 9 31.20 7.31 20.74
CA ALA A 9 30.63 6.38 19.78
C ALA A 9 29.60 7.04 18.85
N CYS A 10 28.72 7.92 19.36
CA CYS A 10 27.79 8.69 18.53
C CYS A 10 28.53 9.73 17.67
N HIS A 11 29.54 10.39 18.22
CA HIS A 11 30.34 11.37 17.46
C HIS A 11 31.11 10.72 16.30
N ASN A 12 31.73 9.56 16.55
CA ASN A 12 32.48 8.81 15.53
C ASN A 12 31.55 8.01 14.60
N SER A 13 30.27 7.87 14.93
CA SER A 13 29.29 7.14 14.12
C SER A 13 27.91 7.81 14.25
N PRO A 14 27.68 8.90 13.50
CA PRO A 14 26.43 9.67 13.58
C PRO A 14 25.17 8.84 13.34
N ALA A 15 25.25 7.76 12.57
CA ALA A 15 24.14 6.83 12.34
C ALA A 15 23.64 6.12 13.62
N LYS A 16 24.47 6.04 14.68
CA LYS A 16 24.08 5.48 15.98
C LYS A 16 23.41 6.51 16.89
N ASP A 17 23.45 7.78 16.54
CA ASP A 17 22.74 8.80 17.29
C ASP A 17 21.22 8.57 17.24
N VAL A 18 20.55 8.70 18.39
CA VAL A 18 19.12 8.39 18.52
C VAL A 18 18.26 9.30 17.63
N ALA A 19 18.62 10.58 17.49
CA ALA A 19 17.86 11.50 16.64
C ALA A 19 17.99 11.12 15.16
N ASN A 20 19.20 10.73 14.73
CA ASN A 20 19.45 10.28 13.36
C ASN A 20 18.75 8.94 13.07
N GLN A 21 18.75 8.00 14.02
CA GLN A 21 18.01 6.74 13.87
C GLN A 21 16.51 6.97 13.77
N LEU A 22 15.95 7.85 14.62
CA LEU A 22 14.53 8.17 14.61
C LEU A 22 14.11 8.78 13.27
N GLU A 23 14.86 9.75 12.75
CA GLU A 23 14.53 10.37 11.46
C GLU A 23 14.67 9.36 10.32
N THR A 24 15.71 8.54 10.32
CA THR A 24 15.90 7.49 9.31
C THR A 24 14.70 6.53 9.30
N LYS A 25 14.28 6.06 10.47
CA LYS A 25 13.11 5.17 10.59
C LYS A 25 11.81 5.83 10.16
N ARG A 26 11.65 7.13 10.45
CA ARG A 26 10.49 7.91 9.99
C ARG A 26 10.44 7.97 8.46
N LEU A 27 11.57 8.28 7.83
CA LEU A 27 11.68 8.36 6.37
C LEU A 27 11.45 6.99 5.69
N GLU A 28 12.01 5.92 6.25
CA GLU A 28 11.77 4.54 5.79
C GLU A 28 10.26 4.22 5.80
N LYS A 29 9.55 4.57 6.88
CA LYS A 29 8.11 4.31 6.99
C LYS A 29 7.29 5.14 6.01
N ILE A 30 7.65 6.39 5.79
CA ILE A 30 7.00 7.25 4.79
C ILE A 30 7.18 6.66 3.39
N ALA A 31 8.40 6.26 3.03
CA ALA A 31 8.69 5.65 1.74
C ALA A 31 7.89 4.35 1.54
N GLU A 32 7.85 3.50 2.57
CA GLU A 32 7.06 2.26 2.55
C GLU A 32 5.56 2.54 2.35
N ASN A 33 4.97 3.45 3.12
CA ASN A 33 3.56 3.81 3.01
C ASN A 33 3.22 4.43 1.64
N ARG A 34 4.13 5.25 1.09
CA ARG A 34 3.99 5.82 -0.25
C ARG A 34 4.04 4.74 -1.34
N GLY A 35 4.94 3.76 -1.22
CA GLY A 35 4.98 2.62 -2.14
C GLY A 35 3.69 1.81 -2.11
N ARG A 36 3.16 1.55 -0.91
CA ARG A 36 1.90 0.82 -0.70
C ARG A 36 0.71 1.52 -1.36
N ILE A 37 0.52 2.83 -1.09
CA ILE A 37 -0.61 3.59 -1.65
C ILE A 37 -0.43 3.87 -3.15
N GLY A 38 0.82 4.02 -3.61
CA GLY A 38 1.14 4.30 -5.01
C GLY A 38 0.60 3.24 -5.96
N ARG A 39 0.78 1.95 -5.62
CA ARG A 39 0.22 0.83 -6.42
C ARG A 39 -1.30 0.85 -6.50
N ILE A 40 -1.98 1.25 -5.42
CA ILE A 40 -3.44 1.37 -5.38
C ILE A 40 -3.91 2.51 -6.30
N ILE A 41 -3.22 3.65 -6.27
CA ILE A 41 -3.48 4.80 -7.13
C ILE A 41 -3.23 4.44 -8.60
N ASP A 42 -2.13 3.74 -8.90
CA ASP A 42 -1.81 3.27 -10.26
C ASP A 42 -2.97 2.46 -10.86
N CYS A 43 -3.60 1.58 -10.06
CA CYS A 43 -4.77 0.80 -10.48
C CYS A 43 -6.00 1.67 -10.75
N ILE A 44 -6.28 2.65 -9.88
CA ILE A 44 -7.40 3.59 -10.07
C ILE A 44 -7.22 4.39 -11.35
N VAL A 45 -6.03 4.96 -11.56
CA VAL A 45 -5.68 5.75 -12.74
C VAL A 45 -5.74 4.90 -14.01
N PHE A 46 -5.24 3.65 -13.96
CA PHE A 46 -5.32 2.72 -15.09
C PHE A 46 -6.78 2.49 -15.51
N LEU A 47 -7.64 2.11 -14.57
CA LEU A 47 -9.05 1.82 -14.86
C LEU A 47 -9.79 3.08 -15.37
N GLY A 48 -9.53 4.23 -14.74
CA GLY A 48 -10.08 5.52 -15.18
C GLY A 48 -9.67 5.87 -16.62
N ARG A 49 -8.39 5.74 -16.97
CA ARG A 49 -7.87 6.05 -18.32
C ARG A 49 -8.41 5.11 -19.39
N GLN A 50 -8.62 3.84 -19.05
CA GLN A 50 -9.17 2.85 -19.98
C GLN A 50 -10.71 2.90 -20.05
N ASN A 51 -11.36 3.79 -19.30
CA ASN A 51 -12.82 3.85 -19.15
C ASN A 51 -13.42 2.50 -18.72
N ILE A 52 -12.71 1.78 -17.83
CA ILE A 52 -13.16 0.52 -17.27
C ILE A 52 -13.80 0.81 -15.91
N PRO A 53 -15.04 0.34 -15.66
CA PRO A 53 -15.71 0.54 -14.37
C PRO A 53 -14.88 -0.05 -13.23
N LEU A 54 -14.66 0.69 -12.14
CA LEU A 54 -13.85 0.18 -11.03
C LEU A 54 -14.55 -0.94 -10.23
N ARG A 55 -15.88 -0.84 -10.08
CA ARG A 55 -16.66 -1.62 -9.12
C ARG A 55 -17.50 -2.71 -9.77
N GLY A 56 -17.65 -3.82 -9.04
CA GLY A 56 -18.56 -4.91 -9.35
C GLY A 56 -19.65 -5.05 -8.29
N HIS A 57 -20.46 -6.10 -8.38
CA HIS A 57 -21.57 -6.32 -7.45
C HIS A 57 -21.13 -6.56 -5.99
N ARG A 58 -19.92 -7.09 -5.78
CA ARG A 58 -19.33 -7.33 -4.45
C ARG A 58 -17.97 -6.64 -4.36
N ASP A 59 -17.93 -5.43 -3.81
CA ASP A 59 -16.69 -4.62 -3.68
C ASP A 59 -16.21 -4.43 -2.23
N PHE A 60 -16.69 -5.28 -1.30
CA PHE A 60 -16.46 -5.18 0.14
C PHE A 60 -15.80 -6.44 0.73
N GLY A 61 -15.31 -6.32 1.97
CA GLY A 61 -14.67 -7.43 2.69
C GLY A 61 -13.20 -7.64 2.32
N ALA A 62 -12.61 -8.71 2.87
CA ALA A 62 -11.24 -9.11 2.58
C ALA A 62 -11.09 -9.51 1.11
N LEU A 63 -9.93 -9.21 0.53
CA LEU A 63 -9.58 -9.68 -0.79
C LEU A 63 -9.08 -11.13 -0.64
N SER A 64 -9.83 -12.12 -1.12
CA SER A 64 -9.31 -13.49 -1.21
C SER A 64 -8.09 -13.45 -2.12
N LEU A 65 -6.90 -13.77 -1.63
CA LEU A 65 -5.69 -13.90 -2.45
C LEU A 65 -5.52 -15.35 -2.91
N PRO A 66 -4.77 -15.61 -4.00
CA PRO A 66 -4.73 -16.91 -4.67
C PRO A 66 -4.31 -18.09 -3.78
N GLU A 67 -3.54 -17.84 -2.72
CA GLU A 67 -2.99 -18.91 -1.87
C GLU A 67 -4.04 -19.53 -0.91
N HIS A 68 -5.22 -18.93 -0.75
CA HIS A 68 -6.17 -19.32 0.32
C HIS A 68 -7.51 -19.93 -0.13
N ASP A 69 -7.88 -19.92 -1.43
CA ASP A 69 -9.22 -20.33 -1.88
C ASP A 69 -9.18 -21.17 -3.18
N GLU A 70 -8.79 -22.45 -3.08
CA GLU A 70 -9.00 -23.44 -4.16
C GLU A 70 -10.46 -23.96 -4.18
N ALA A 71 -11.24 -23.70 -3.12
CA ALA A 71 -12.57 -24.30 -2.89
C ALA A 71 -13.76 -23.35 -3.15
N SER A 72 -13.51 -22.06 -3.32
CA SER A 72 -14.55 -21.04 -3.57
C SER A 72 -14.43 -20.58 -5.01
N SER A 73 -15.45 -20.83 -5.85
CA SER A 73 -15.55 -20.17 -7.16
C SER A 73 -15.33 -18.67 -6.95
N PRO A 74 -14.30 -18.05 -7.55
CA PRO A 74 -14.01 -16.64 -7.32
C PRO A 74 -15.16 -15.83 -7.89
N VAL A 75 -16.07 -15.41 -7.01
CA VAL A 75 -17.13 -14.47 -7.38
C VAL A 75 -16.43 -13.17 -7.72
N ASN A 76 -16.58 -12.73 -8.98
CA ASN A 76 -16.00 -11.48 -9.48
C ASN A 76 -16.26 -10.32 -8.50
N GLN A 77 -15.19 -9.75 -7.94
CA GLN A 77 -15.26 -8.68 -6.93
C GLN A 77 -15.16 -7.26 -7.53
N GLY A 78 -15.29 -7.15 -8.85
CA GLY A 78 -15.12 -5.91 -9.60
C GLY A 78 -13.70 -5.70 -10.11
N ASN A 79 -13.58 -4.91 -11.19
CA ASN A 79 -12.34 -4.79 -11.95
C ASN A 79 -11.16 -4.26 -11.13
N PHE A 80 -11.39 -3.36 -10.16
CA PHE A 80 -10.34 -2.89 -9.27
C PHE A 80 -9.74 -4.01 -8.43
N ARG A 81 -10.58 -4.83 -7.79
CA ARG A 81 -10.12 -5.94 -6.94
C ARG A 81 -9.50 -7.07 -7.75
N GLU A 82 -10.06 -7.38 -8.92
CA GLU A 82 -9.48 -8.38 -9.82
C GLU A 82 -8.14 -7.91 -10.43
N LEU A 83 -7.97 -6.61 -10.68
CA LEU A 83 -6.69 -6.07 -11.12
C LEU A 83 -5.62 -6.20 -10.03
N LEU A 84 -5.96 -5.92 -8.77
CA LEU A 84 -5.03 -6.15 -7.65
C LEU A 84 -4.64 -7.63 -7.52
N ARG A 85 -5.61 -8.55 -7.66
CA ARG A 85 -5.35 -9.99 -7.69
C ARG A 85 -4.40 -10.37 -8.83
N PHE A 86 -4.66 -9.86 -10.03
CA PHE A 86 -3.84 -10.10 -11.20
C PHE A 86 -2.39 -9.61 -10.99
N LEU A 87 -2.19 -8.44 -10.40
CA LEU A 87 -0.85 -7.93 -10.08
C LEU A 87 -0.12 -8.82 -9.08
N VAL A 88 -0.80 -9.28 -8.03
CA VAL A 88 -0.23 -10.23 -7.06
C VAL A 88 0.15 -11.55 -7.74
N GLN A 89 -0.74 -12.10 -8.58
CA GLN A 89 -0.48 -13.32 -9.36
C GLN A 89 0.68 -13.14 -10.35
N SER A 90 0.86 -11.93 -10.87
CA SER A 90 1.95 -11.56 -11.77
C SER A 90 3.28 -11.31 -11.05
N GLY A 91 3.33 -11.45 -9.72
CA GLY A 91 4.56 -11.40 -8.93
C GLY A 91 4.80 -10.10 -8.16
N ASP A 92 3.80 -9.22 -8.01
CA ASP A 92 3.93 -8.02 -7.16
C ASP A 92 3.91 -8.40 -5.66
N LYS A 93 5.08 -8.80 -5.16
CA LYS A 93 5.28 -9.20 -3.75
C LYS A 93 5.13 -8.04 -2.78
N ALA A 94 5.40 -6.81 -3.19
CA ALA A 94 5.21 -5.64 -2.33
C ALA A 94 3.71 -5.39 -2.09
N LEU A 95 2.90 -5.48 -3.15
CA LEU A 95 1.45 -5.41 -3.04
C LEU A 95 0.88 -6.60 -2.26
N GLN A 96 1.35 -7.83 -2.51
CA GLN A 96 0.94 -9.01 -1.75
C GLN A 96 1.18 -8.81 -0.24
N ASN A 97 2.42 -8.49 0.14
CA ASN A 97 2.79 -8.25 1.53
C ASN A 97 1.97 -7.12 2.15
N HIS A 98 1.66 -6.06 1.39
CA HIS A 98 0.82 -4.97 1.87
C HIS A 98 -0.61 -5.43 2.17
N LEU A 99 -1.21 -6.21 1.28
CA LEU A 99 -2.59 -6.69 1.41
C LEU A 99 -2.74 -7.71 2.53
N GLU A 100 -1.71 -8.53 2.78
CA GLU A 100 -1.70 -9.57 3.82
C GLU A 100 -1.30 -9.02 5.20
N ALA A 101 -0.28 -8.17 5.28
CA ALA A 101 0.26 -7.69 6.55
C ALA A 101 -0.47 -6.45 7.11
N SER A 102 -1.26 -5.75 6.29
CA SER A 102 -1.98 -4.57 6.74
C SER A 102 -3.28 -4.92 7.44
N SER A 103 -3.60 -4.19 8.50
CA SER A 103 -4.95 -4.23 9.07
C SER A 103 -5.99 -3.88 8.00
N SER A 104 -7.21 -4.39 8.13
CA SER A 104 -8.30 -4.13 7.17
C SER A 104 -8.55 -2.65 6.87
N ARG A 105 -8.20 -1.74 7.80
CA ARG A 105 -8.32 -0.29 7.65
C ARG A 105 -7.17 0.36 6.88
N ALA A 106 -6.05 -0.33 6.72
CA ALA A 106 -4.82 0.19 6.11
C ALA A 106 -4.52 -0.43 4.74
N THR A 107 -5.41 -1.24 4.19
CA THR A 107 -5.26 -1.82 2.84
C THR A 107 -5.51 -0.81 1.73
N TYR A 108 -6.27 0.25 2.01
CA TYR A 108 -6.72 1.29 1.07
C TYR A 108 -7.63 0.80 -0.06
N ILE A 109 -8.19 -0.41 0.05
CA ILE A 109 -9.06 -1.01 -0.97
C ILE A 109 -10.56 -0.84 -0.66
N SER A 110 -10.92 -0.13 0.40
CA SER A 110 -12.33 0.06 0.76
C SER A 110 -13.05 0.98 -0.23
N SER A 111 -14.36 0.79 -0.38
CA SER A 111 -15.21 1.66 -1.21
C SER A 111 -15.09 3.14 -0.84
N ARG A 112 -14.98 3.46 0.45
CA ARG A 112 -14.81 4.84 0.94
C ARG A 112 -13.45 5.40 0.51
N THR A 113 -12.38 4.68 0.81
CA THR A 113 -11.01 5.11 0.49
C THR A 113 -10.80 5.25 -1.02
N GLN A 114 -11.34 4.35 -1.82
CA GLN A 114 -11.29 4.47 -3.28
C GLN A 114 -11.96 5.76 -3.76
N ASN A 115 -13.12 6.15 -3.21
CA ASN A 115 -13.78 7.40 -3.58
C ASN A 115 -12.94 8.63 -3.22
N GLU A 116 -12.30 8.63 -2.06
CA GLU A 116 -11.38 9.71 -1.66
C GLU A 116 -10.21 9.81 -2.63
N LEU A 117 -9.58 8.67 -2.97
CA LEU A 117 -8.48 8.64 -3.94
C LEU A 117 -8.90 9.06 -5.35
N ILE A 118 -10.09 8.66 -5.80
CA ILE A 118 -10.66 9.10 -7.09
C ILE A 118 -10.85 10.62 -7.08
N GLY A 119 -11.38 11.18 -5.98
CA GLY A 119 -11.52 12.62 -5.80
C GLY A 119 -10.17 13.34 -5.94
N CYS A 120 -9.14 12.89 -5.22
CA CYS A 120 -7.79 13.45 -5.34
C CYS A 120 -7.24 13.33 -6.76
N CYS A 121 -7.44 12.19 -7.44
CA CYS A 121 -7.02 12.03 -8.84
C CYS A 121 -7.75 13.02 -9.76
N GLY A 122 -9.03 13.29 -9.50
CA GLY A 122 -9.81 14.27 -10.24
C GLY A 122 -9.29 15.69 -10.03
N ASP A 123 -8.98 16.06 -8.79
CA ASP A 123 -8.43 17.39 -8.46
C ASP A 123 -7.10 17.64 -9.17
N GLU A 124 -6.19 16.66 -9.20
CA GLU A 124 -4.91 16.76 -9.91
C GLU A 124 -5.05 16.87 -11.43
N VAL A 125 -6.14 16.37 -12.02
CA VAL A 125 -6.42 16.51 -13.46
C VAL A 125 -7.03 17.88 -13.79
N LEU A 126 -7.75 18.48 -12.83
CA LEU A 126 -8.43 19.76 -12.99
C LEU A 126 -7.58 20.97 -12.55
N ALA A 127 -6.48 20.73 -11.85
CA ALA A 127 -5.48 21.72 -11.46
C ALA A 127 -4.60 22.17 -12.64
#